data_AF-A0A536A298-F1
#
_entry.id   AF-A0A536A298-F1
#
_cell.length_a   1.000
_cell.length_b   1.000
_cell.length_c   1.000
_cell.angle_alpha   90.00
_cell.angle_beta   90.00
_cell.angle_gamma   90.00
#
_symmetry.space_group_name_H-M   'P 1'
#
loop_
_entity.id
_entity.type
_entity.pdbx_description
1 polymer ?
#
loop_
_entity_poly.entity_id
_entity_poly.type
_entity_poly.pdbx_seq_one_letter_code
_entity_poly.pdbx_strand_id
1 'polypeptide(L)'
;MRRVLVVDDDIDAAEALGELLRDCGHEVATAHDGVGLSDAVLVALSGYDEDRHRRLAREAGFDRHVTKPVDAAKLEELLKLPL
;
A
#
# COMPACT_ATOMS: atom_id res chain seq x y z
N MET A 1 14.89 2.92 -3.91
CA MET A 1 14.26 2.10 -4.98
C MET A 1 13.76 0.80 -4.38
N ARG A 2 12.44 0.54 -4.47
CA ARG A 2 11.77 -0.70 -4.02
C ARG A 2 10.86 -1.19 -5.14
N ARG A 3 10.57 -2.49 -5.17
CA ARG A 3 9.53 -3.07 -6.02
C ARG A 3 8.21 -3.02 -5.24
N VAL A 4 7.17 -2.44 -5.83
CA VAL A 4 5.89 -2.22 -5.18
C VAL A 4 4.78 -2.79 -6.06
N LEU A 5 3.87 -3.54 -5.46
CA LEU A 5 2.61 -3.94 -6.08
C LEU A 5 1.50 -3.12 -5.42
N VAL A 6 0.78 -2.33 -6.22
CA VAL A 6 -0.43 -1.63 -5.78
C VAL A 6 -1.62 -2.52 -6.09
N VAL A 7 -2.38 -2.87 -5.05
CA VAL A 7 -3.60 -3.69 -5.17
C VAL A 7 -4.78 -2.85 -4.70
N ASP A 8 -5.67 -2.50 -5.62
CA ASP A 8 -6.92 -1.78 -5.33
C ASP A 8 -7.98 -2.23 -6.36
N ASP A 9 -9.20 -2.49 -5.90
CA ASP A 9 -10.32 -2.87 -6.77
C ASP A 9 -10.79 -1.68 -7.63
N ASP A 10 -10.49 -0.46 -7.18
CA ASP A 10 -10.59 0.75 -7.98
C ASP A 10 -9.34 0.91 -8.87
N ILE A 11 -9.52 0.63 -10.17
CA ILE A 11 -8.45 0.67 -11.18
C ILE A 11 -7.84 2.09 -11.29
N ASP A 12 -8.67 3.13 -11.25
CA ASP A 12 -8.21 4.50 -11.39
C ASP A 12 -7.37 4.91 -10.17
N ALA A 13 -7.78 4.48 -8.97
CA ALA A 13 -7.00 4.69 -7.76
C ALA A 13 -5.67 3.92 -7.77
N ALA A 14 -5.67 2.66 -8.25
CA ALA A 14 -4.46 1.85 -8.37
C ALA A 14 -3.44 2.47 -9.32
N GLU A 15 -3.88 2.94 -10.49
CA GLU A 15 -3.00 3.57 -11.47
C GLU A 15 -2.46 4.92 -10.99
N ALA A 16 -3.31 5.78 -10.41
CA ALA A 16 -2.87 7.07 -9.87
C ALA A 16 -1.81 6.92 -8.77
N LEU A 17 -1.99 5.96 -7.86
CA LEU A 17 -0.99 5.64 -6.85
C LEU A 17 0.27 5.01 -7.46
N GLY A 18 0.11 4.20 -8.51
CA GLY A 18 1.20 3.60 -9.25
C GLY A 18 2.09 4.64 -9.93
N GLU A 19 1.51 5.62 -10.60
CA GLU A 19 2.22 6.74 -11.23
C GLU A 19 3.01 7.53 -10.21
N LEU A 20 2.39 7.91 -9.08
CA LEU A 20 3.05 8.64 -8.00
C LEU A 20 4.31 7.91 -7.49
N LEU A 21 4.20 6.60 -7.29
CA LEU A 21 5.31 5.78 -6.80
C LEU A 21 6.41 5.61 -7.86
N ARG A 22 6.05 5.53 -9.16
CA ARG A 22 7.02 5.53 -10.26
C ARG A 22 7.79 6.84 -10.34
N ASP A 23 7.10 7.97 -10.14
CA ASP A 23 7.73 9.30 -10.09
C ASP A 23 8.71 9.43 -8.91
N CYS A 24 8.43 8.75 -7.79
CA CYS A 24 9.36 8.59 -6.67
C CYS A 24 10.53 7.61 -6.94
N GLY A 25 10.64 7.05 -8.15
CA GLY A 25 11.73 6.16 -8.57
C GLY A 25 11.60 4.71 -8.10
N HIS A 26 10.37 4.24 -7.88
CA HIS A 26 10.08 2.83 -7.56
C HIS A 26 9.70 2.03 -8.80
N GLU A 27 9.95 0.72 -8.78
CA GLU A 27 9.42 -0.21 -9.79
C GLU A 27 8.02 -0.62 -9.33
N VAL A 28 6.99 -0.32 -10.13
CA VAL A 28 5.60 -0.47 -9.69
C VAL A 28 4.76 -1.28 -10.67
N ALA A 29 4.06 -2.28 -10.15
CA ALA A 29 3.00 -3.01 -10.82
C ALA A 29 1.65 -2.71 -10.15
N THR A 30 0.56 -2.80 -10.90
CA THR A 30 -0.82 -2.67 -10.43
C THR A 30 -1.54 -4.00 -10.58
N ALA A 31 -2.44 -4.30 -9.64
CA ALA A 31 -3.34 -5.44 -9.68
C ALA A 31 -4.69 -5.05 -9.08
N HIS A 32 -5.74 -5.78 -9.45
CA HIS A 32 -7.11 -5.53 -8.99
C HIS A 32 -7.61 -6.59 -8.00
N ASP A 33 -6.77 -7.58 -7.71
CA ASP A 33 -6.94 -8.58 -6.66
C ASP A 33 -5.59 -8.95 -6.02
N GLY A 34 -5.63 -9.50 -4.80
CA GLY A 34 -4.45 -9.67 -3.94
C GLY A 34 -4.09 -11.12 -3.61
N VAL A 35 -4.53 -12.10 -4.41
CA VAL A 35 -4.39 -13.51 -4.05
C VAL A 35 -2.93 -13.98 -4.19
N GLY A 36 -2.34 -14.52 -3.11
CA GLY A 36 -1.08 -15.28 -3.15
C GLY A 36 0.20 -14.55 -2.72
N LEU A 37 0.10 -13.45 -1.98
CA LEU A 37 1.27 -12.67 -1.52
C LEU A 37 1.75 -13.13 -0.13
N SER A 38 2.55 -14.20 -0.06
CA SER A 38 3.08 -14.74 1.21
C SER A 38 4.42 -14.16 1.67
N ASP A 39 5.26 -13.73 0.72
CA ASP A 39 6.63 -13.25 0.99
C ASP A 39 6.80 -11.73 0.80
N ALA A 40 5.67 -11.01 0.73
CA ALA A 40 5.64 -9.56 0.56
C ALA A 40 5.27 -8.87 1.87
N VAL A 41 5.76 -7.64 2.03
CA VAL A 41 5.32 -6.76 3.11
C VAL A 41 3.98 -6.17 2.73
N LEU A 42 2.96 -6.46 3.52
CA LEU A 42 1.58 -6.07 3.23
C LEU A 42 1.23 -4.79 3.99
N VAL A 43 0.86 -3.76 3.23
CA VAL A 43 0.43 -2.47 3.78
C VAL A 43 -1.03 -2.24 3.41
N ALA A 44 -1.90 -2.19 4.41
CA ALA A 44 -3.30 -1.87 4.20
C ALA A 44 -3.47 -0.36 4.02
N LEU A 45 -4.16 0.07 2.95
CA LEU A 45 -4.52 1.46 2.71
C LEU A 45 -6.04 1.62 2.81
N SER A 46 -6.56 2.34 3.81
CA SER A 46 -8.01 2.45 4.02
C SER A 46 -8.48 3.88 4.30
N GLY A 47 -9.66 4.27 3.84
CA GLY A 47 -10.24 5.60 4.12
C GLY A 47 -10.85 5.80 5.51
N TYR A 48 -10.79 4.79 6.38
CA TYR A 48 -11.43 4.82 7.70
C TYR A 48 -10.36 4.82 8.79
N ASP A 49 -10.25 5.92 9.53
CA ASP A 49 -9.31 6.09 10.64
C ASP A 49 -9.92 5.63 11.97
N GLU A 50 -10.35 4.37 12.02
CA GLU A 50 -10.81 3.75 13.26
C GLU A 50 -9.78 2.73 13.76
N ASP A 51 -9.53 2.73 15.07
CA ASP A 51 -8.70 1.71 15.74
C ASP A 51 -9.11 0.28 15.38
N ARG A 52 -10.40 0.09 15.04
CA ARG A 52 -10.95 -1.18 14.56
C ARG A 52 -10.33 -1.61 13.24
N HIS A 53 -10.17 -0.73 12.26
CA HIS A 53 -9.62 -1.08 10.94
C HIS A 53 -8.13 -1.38 11.01
N ARG A 54 -7.40 -0.67 11.87
CA ARG A 54 -6.00 -0.98 12.17
C ARG A 54 -5.86 -2.37 12.81
N ARG A 55 -6.74 -2.72 13.75
CA ARG A 55 -6.80 -4.06 14.35
C ARG A 55 -7.12 -5.13 13.32
N LEU A 56 -8.15 -4.92 12.49
CA LEU A 56 -8.55 -5.85 11.44
C LEU A 56 -7.42 -6.09 10.43
N ALA A 57 -6.72 -5.04 10.00
CA ALA A 57 -5.57 -5.18 9.09
C ALA A 57 -4.49 -6.07 9.71
N ARG A 58 -4.15 -5.83 10.98
CA ARG A 58 -3.15 -6.63 11.69
C ARG A 58 -3.59 -8.09 11.88
N GLU A 59 -4.84 -8.33 12.24
CA GLU A 59 -5.42 -9.68 12.39
C GLU A 59 -5.47 -10.44 11.05
N ALA A 60 -5.66 -9.73 9.94
CA ALA A 60 -5.61 -10.28 8.59
C ALA A 60 -4.18 -10.55 8.08
N GLY A 61 -3.15 -10.21 8.86
CA GLY A 61 -1.75 -10.45 8.51
C GLY A 61 -1.06 -9.30 7.76
N PHE A 62 -1.66 -8.10 7.72
CA PHE A 62 -0.94 -6.93 7.22
C PHE A 62 0.13 -6.47 8.20
N ASP A 63 1.31 -6.15 7.69
CA ASP A 63 2.44 -5.64 8.48
C ASP A 63 2.21 -4.20 8.93
N ARG A 64 1.56 -3.40 8.08
CA ARG A 64 1.34 -1.96 8.29
C ARG A 64 -0.02 -1.51 7.81
N HIS A 65 -0.42 -0.33 8.26
CA HIS A 65 -1.68 0.31 7.89
C HIS A 65 -1.44 1.81 7.66
N VAL A 66 -2.05 2.36 6.63
CA VAL A 66 -2.03 3.77 6.25
C VAL A 66 -3.46 4.21 5.95
N THR A 67 -3.81 5.42 6.37
CA THR A 67 -5.12 6.00 6.07
C THR A 67 -5.08 6.81 4.78
N LYS A 68 -6.13 6.71 3.96
CA LYS A 68 -6.33 7.63 2.83
C LYS A 68 -6.76 9.02 3.39
N PRO A 69 -6.36 10.15 2.78
CA PRO A 69 -5.50 10.26 1.60
C PRO A 69 -4.02 10.02 1.94
N VAL A 70 -3.31 9.32 1.06
CA VAL A 70 -1.87 9.13 1.16
C VAL A 70 -1.16 9.99 0.12
N ASP A 71 -0.11 10.69 0.53
CA ASP A 71 0.74 11.48 -0.36
C ASP A 71 2.10 10.82 -0.58
N ALA A 72 2.88 11.39 -1.49
CA ALA A 72 4.20 10.86 -1.88
C ALA A 72 5.15 10.78 -0.68
N ALA A 73 5.14 11.81 0.17
CA ALA A 73 6.01 11.88 1.34
C ALA A 73 5.72 10.74 2.32
N LYS A 74 4.43 10.47 2.58
CA LYS A 74 4.01 9.41 3.50
C LYS A 74 4.35 8.02 2.97
N LEU A 75 4.16 7.80 1.66
CA LEU A 75 4.56 6.56 1.00
C LEU A 75 6.07 6.37 1.07
N GLU A 76 6.85 7.42 0.81
CA GLU A 76 8.30 7.33 0.90
C GLU A 76 8.78 7.00 2.31
N GLU A 77 8.22 7.61 3.36
CA GLU A 77 8.54 7.29 4.74
C GLU A 77 8.29 5.80 5.03
N LEU A 78 7.10 5.32 4.67
CA LEU A 78 6.72 3.92 4.80
C LEU A 78 7.69 3.01 4.02
N LEU A 79 8.07 3.43 2.81
CA LEU A 79 9.01 2.75 1.94
C LEU A 79 10.47 2.97 2.32
N LYS A 80 10.79 3.58 3.47
CA LYS A 80 12.15 3.67 4.01
C LYS A 80 12.33 2.86 5.29
N LEU A 81 11.24 2.49 5.97
CA LEU A 81 11.30 1.71 7.20
C LEU A 81 11.96 0.33 6.96
N PRO A 82 12.88 -0.11 7.85
CA PRO A 82 13.45 -1.45 7.79
C PRO A 82 12.37 -2.50 8.05
N LEU A 83 12.56 -3.66 7.42
CA LEU A 83 11.71 -4.85 7.57
C LEU A 83 12.21 -5.71 8.73
#